data_AF-A0A2T3KD31-F1
#
_entry.id   AF-A0A2T3KD31-F1
#
_cell.length_a   1.000
_cell.length_b   1.000
_cell.length_c   1.000
_cell.angle_alpha   90.00
_cell.angle_beta   90.00
_cell.angle_gamma   90.00
#
_symmetry.space_group_name_H-M   'P 1'
#
loop_
_entity.id
_entity.type
_entity.pdbx_description
1 polymer ?
#
loop_
_entity_poly.entity_id
_entity_poly.type
_entity_poly.pdbx_seq_one_letter_code
_entity_poly.pdbx_strand_id
1 'polypeptide(L)' 'MYSADEAKATYVELKPYIDNPDISNESQIIPIIRSLGNVFICLGVGEYNKRFVYLLDFDVGCFLLDTKLDDFIQKLINA' A
#
# COMPACT_ATOMS: atom_id res chain seq x y z
N MET A 1 1.28 20.15 10.46
CA MET A 1 1.90 19.18 11.39
C MET A 1 0.80 18.20 11.75
N TYR A 2 0.95 16.92 11.42
CA TYR A 2 -0.03 15.91 11.84
C TYR A 2 -0.01 15.82 13.37
N SER A 3 -1.18 15.85 13.99
CA SER A 3 -1.34 15.56 15.40
C SER A 3 -1.13 14.07 15.67
N ALA A 4 -0.75 13.73 16.89
CA ALA A 4 -0.64 12.33 17.31
C ALA A 4 -1.98 11.59 17.15
N ASP A 5 -3.10 12.29 17.33
CA ASP A 5 -4.44 11.73 17.19
C ASP A 5 -4.78 11.41 15.72
N GLU A 6 -4.41 12.28 14.78
CA GLU A 6 -4.59 12.01 13.34
C GLU A 6 -3.73 10.83 12.88
N ALA A 7 -2.46 10.78 13.30
CA ALA A 7 -1.59 9.65 12.98
C ALA A 7 -2.14 8.32 13.54
N LYS A 8 -2.69 8.36 14.76
CA LYS A 8 -3.34 7.20 15.38
C LYS A 8 -4.62 6.80 14.66
N ALA A 9 -5.44 7.77 14.23
CA ALA A 9 -6.65 7.50 13.46
C ALA A 9 -6.32 6.83 12.13
N THR A 10 -5.33 7.34 11.39
CA THR A 10 -4.84 6.71 10.15
C THR A 10 -4.31 5.30 10.42
N TYR A 11 -3.52 5.10 11.48
CA TYR A 11 -3.06 3.75 11.81
C TYR A 11 -4.22 2.81 12.15
N VAL A 12 -5.22 3.24 12.92
CA VAL A 12 -6.39 2.42 13.24
C VAL A 12 -7.19 2.05 11.98
N GLU A 13 -7.35 2.98 11.04
CA GLU A 13 -7.96 2.73 9.72
C GLU A 13 -7.16 1.69 8.93
N LEU A 14 -5.82 1.79 8.96
CA LEU A 14 -4.95 0.91 8.18
C LEU A 14 -4.58 -0.40 8.89
N LYS A 15 -4.86 -0.51 10.19
CA LYS A 15 -4.51 -1.64 11.05
C LYS A 15 -5.00 -2.98 10.49
N PRO A 16 -6.24 -3.10 9.96
CA PRO A 16 -6.68 -4.35 9.32
C PRO A 16 -5.85 -4.73 8.09
N TYR A 17 -5.10 -3.82 7.47
CA TYR A 17 -4.26 -4.11 6.31
C TYR A 17 -2.79 -4.36 6.68
N ILE A 18 -2.36 -3.86 7.85
CA ILE A 18 -1.00 -4.03 8.35
C ILE A 18 -0.90 -5.27 9.23
N ASP A 19 -1.93 -5.53 10.05
CA ASP A 19 -1.87 -6.53 11.14
C ASP A 19 -2.79 -7.74 10.91
N ASN A 20 -3.68 -7.73 9.91
CA ASN A 20 -4.58 -8.87 9.67
C ASN A 20 -3.86 -9.93 8.82
N PRO A 21 -3.63 -11.16 9.32
CA PRO A 21 -3.02 -12.23 8.53
C PRO A 21 -3.75 -12.53 7.22
N ASP A 22 -5.08 -12.52 7.25
CA ASP A 22 -5.91 -12.95 6.12
C ASP A 22 -5.85 -11.96 4.95
N ILE A 23 -5.43 -10.72 5.23
CA ILE A 23 -5.23 -9.67 4.23
C ILE A 23 -3.73 -9.43 4.00
N SER A 24 -2.93 -9.32 5.05
CA SER A 24 -1.52 -8.88 5.06
C SER A 24 -0.49 -10.01 5.11
N ASN A 25 -0.78 -11.16 5.74
CA ASN A 25 0.15 -12.30 5.72
C ASN A 25 0.08 -13.03 4.38
N GLU A 26 -1.08 -13.05 3.71
CA GLU A 26 -1.16 -13.62 2.35
C GLU A 26 -0.55 -12.71 1.28
N SER A 27 -0.53 -11.39 1.48
CA SER A 27 -0.12 -10.45 0.43
C SER A 27 1.21 -9.73 0.68
N GLN A 28 1.71 -9.67 1.93
CA GLN A 28 2.90 -8.91 2.30
C GLN A 28 2.96 -7.51 1.64
N ILE A 29 1.85 -6.77 1.64
CA ILE A 29 1.79 -5.40 1.10
C ILE A 29 1.34 -4.41 2.17
N ILE A 30 1.86 -3.18 2.10
CA ILE A 30 1.52 -2.10 3.03
C ILE A 30 0.97 -0.90 2.24
N PRO A 31 -0.23 -0.38 2.56
CA PRO A 31 -0.76 0.81 1.91
C PRO A 31 0.10 2.05 2.22
N ILE A 32 0.47 2.79 1.18
CA ILE A 32 1.34 3.99 1.28
C ILE A 32 0.70 5.25 0.72
N ILE A 33 -0.22 5.13 -0.24
CA ILE A 33 -0.92 6.28 -0.85
C ILE A 33 -2.39 5.91 -0.95
N ARG A 34 -3.25 6.77 -0.42
CA ARG A 34 -4.70 6.67 -0.60
C ARG A 34 -5.11 7.41 -1.87
N SER A 35 -5.90 6.75 -2.70
CA SER A 35 -6.55 7.34 -3.88
C SER A 35 -8.04 7.62 -3.59
N LEU A 36 -8.81 8.00 -4.60
CA LEU A 36 -10.25 8.21 -4.50
C LEU A 36 -10.96 6.93 -4.05
N GLY A 37 -11.81 7.05 -3.02
CA GLY A 37 -12.60 5.95 -2.48
C GLY A 37 -11.78 4.96 -1.65
N ASN A 38 -11.88 3.69 -2.05
CA ASN A 38 -11.34 2.51 -1.35
C ASN A 38 -10.07 1.96 -2.02
N VAL A 39 -9.40 2.80 -2.80
CA VAL A 39 -8.24 2.42 -3.61
C VAL A 39 -6.95 2.94 -2.98
N PHE A 40 -5.95 2.07 -2.88
CA PHE A 40 -4.64 2.34 -2.29
C PHE A 40 -3.52 1.92 -3.25
N ILE A 41 -2.43 2.68 -3.24
CA ILE A 41 -1.15 2.17 -3.72
C ILE A 41 -0.44 1.56 -2.52
N CYS A 42 0.03 0.33 -2.67
CA CYS A 42 0.71 -0.43 -1.63
C CYS A 42 2.14 -0.80 -2.04
N LEU A 43 3.03 -0.94 -1.06
CA LEU A 43 4.38 -1.48 -1.26
C LEU A 43 4.47 -2.90 -0.72
N GLY A 44 5.07 -3.78 -1.52
CA GLY A 44 5.42 -5.11 -1.08
C GLY A 44 6.57 -5.10 -0.07
N VAL A 45 6.44 -5.94 0.96
CA VAL A 45 7.41 -6.19 2.03
C VAL A 45 7.74 -7.67 2.11
N GLY A 46 8.80 -8.04 2.83
CA GLY A 46 9.28 -9.42 2.86
C GLY A 46 10.19 -9.76 1.68
N GLU A 47 10.80 -10.94 1.73
CA GLU A 47 11.89 -11.34 0.82
C GLU A 47 11.44 -11.46 -0.64
N TYR A 48 10.23 -11.97 -0.86
CA TYR A 48 9.69 -12.27 -2.18
C TYR A 48 8.87 -11.14 -2.80
N ASN A 49 8.47 -10.15 -2.00
CA ASN A 49 7.63 -9.04 -2.44
C ASN A 49 8.35 -7.68 -2.39
N LYS A 50 9.65 -7.69 -2.05
CA LYS A 50 10.42 -6.46 -1.84
C LYS A 50 10.43 -5.60 -3.11
N ARG A 51 10.10 -4.31 -2.95
CA ARG A 51 10.10 -3.26 -3.99
C ARG A 51 8.95 -3.36 -5.00
N PHE A 52 8.04 -4.30 -4.85
CA PHE A 52 6.87 -4.36 -5.73
C PHE A 52 5.87 -3.28 -5.31
N VAL A 53 5.15 -2.76 -6.30
CA VAL A 53 4.15 -1.72 -6.15
C VAL A 53 2.82 -2.27 -6.61
N TYR A 54 1.79 -2.11 -5.80
CA TYR A 54 0.47 -2.66 -6.03
C TYR A 54 -0.59 -1.58 -6.02
N LEU A 55 -1.66 -1.81 -6.78
CA LEU A 55 -2.95 -1.15 -6.62
C LEU A 55 -3.85 -2.11 -5.84
N LEU A 56 -4.33 -1.68 -4.68
CA LEU A 56 -5.33 -2.40 -3.90
C LEU A 56 -6.65 -1.65 -4.00
N ASP A 57 -7.66 -2.29 -4.56
CA ASP A 57 -9.04 -1.82 -4.57
C ASP A 57 -9.88 -2.82 -3.78
N PHE A 58 -10.63 -2.37 -2.77
CA PHE A 58 -11.43 -3.30 -1.95
C PHE A 58 -12.60 -3.94 -2.70
N ASP A 59 -13.07 -3.33 -3.77
CA ASP A 59 -14.19 -3.86 -4.55
C ASP A 59 -13.71 -4.79 -5.67
N VAL A 60 -12.45 -4.67 -6.09
CA VAL A 60 -11.93 -5.33 -7.31
C VAL A 60 -10.72 -6.24 -7.05
N GLY A 61 -9.98 -6.03 -5.97
CA GLY A 61 -8.83 -6.85 -5.56
C GLY A 61 -7.48 -6.14 -5.68
N CYS A 62 -6.41 -6.94 -5.80
CA CYS A 62 -5.03 -6.47 -5.79
C CYS A 62 -4.34 -6.69 -7.14
N PHE A 63 -3.74 -5.63 -7.69
CA PHE A 63 -3.10 -5.62 -9.00
C PHE A 63 -1.65 -5.19 -8.88
N LEU A 64 -0.74 -5.95 -9.50
CA LEU A 64 0.67 -5.57 -9.59
C LEU A 64 0.83 -4.41 -10.59
N LEU A 65 1.37 -3.27 -10.13
CA LEU A 65 1.66 -2.11 -10.97
C LEU A 65 3.12 -2.11 -11.45
N ASP A 66 4.04 -2.46 -10.55
CA ASP A 66 5.47 -2.49 -10.85
C ASP A 66 6.19 -3.50 -9.95
N THR A 67 7.30 -4.05 -10.45
CA THR A 67 8.20 -4.93 -9.68
C THR A 67 9.41 -4.19 -9.12
N LYS A 68 9.58 -2.92 -9.53
CA LYS A 68 10.68 -2.06 -9.07
C LYS A 68 10.14 -0.70 -8.65
N LEU A 69 10.26 -0.42 -7.36
CA LEU A 69 9.89 0.88 -6.80
C LEU A 69 10.59 2.05 -7.52
N ASP A 70 11.86 1.91 -7.86
CA ASP A 70 12.62 2.97 -8.54
C ASP A 70 12.00 3.31 -9.90
N ASP A 71 11.62 2.30 -10.68
CA ASP A 71 10.98 2.48 -11.99
C ASP A 71 9.60 3.15 -11.83
N PHE A 72 8.83 2.76 -10.81
CA PHE A 72 7.56 3.41 -10.48
C PHE A 72 7.74 4.88 -10.11
N ILE A 73 8.73 5.22 -9.27
CA ILE A 73 9.01 6.60 -8.89
C ILE A 73 9.50 7.43 -10.08
N GLN A 74 10.34 6.86 -10.95
CA GLN A 74 10.80 7.54 -12.16
C GLN A 74 9.63 7.93 -13.09
N LYS A 75 8.58 7.11 -13.16
CA LYS A 75 7.37 7.44 -13.93
C LYS A 75 6.65 8.67 -13.39
N LEU A 76 6.77 9.01 -12.10
CA LEU A 76 6.14 10.21 -11.53
C LEU A 76 6.88 11.50 -11.92
N ILE A 77 8.17 11.40 -12.21
CA ILE A 77 9.02 12.56 -12.54
C ILE A 77 9.02 12.83 -14.04
N ASN A 78 9.05 11.76 -14.83
CA ASN A 78 9.18 11.81 -16.29
C ASN A 78 7.85 11.58 -17.02
N ALA A 79 6.71 11.68 -16.32
CA ALA A 79 5.37 11.54 -16.89
C ALA A 79 5.02 12.69 -17.85
#